data_AF-A0A9P7V1M4-F1
#
_entry.id   AF-A0A9P7V1M4-F1
#
_cell.length_a   1.000
_cell.length_b   1.000
_cell.length_c   1.000
_cell.angle_alpha   90.00
_cell.angle_beta   90.00
_cell.angle_gamma   90.00
#
_symmetry.space_group_name_H-M   'P 1'
#
loop_
_entity.id
_entity.type
_entity.pdbx_description
1 polymer ?
#
loop_
_entity_poly.entity_id
_entity_poly.type
_entity_poly.pdbx_seq_one_letter_code
_entity_poly.pdbx_strand_id
1 'polypeptide(L)'
;MQFEIIARCSTTRARVSRMTLAHGPTMLPTFMPVATQAAIKGLTPEQVESLGITLILNNTYHLNLRPGIDVLKAAGGAHEFQGWNHNLLTDSGGFQLVSLSKFTTITEEGALFQSPFTGEPTMLTPEESISIQHAIGADIIMQLDDVVSSLETGPRVAEASERSVRWLDRCINYHKSSGKDDRQNLFAIVQGGLDFKLRDRCLDAMVDRKDDVAGYAIGGLSGGEEKDIFWRLISQCTAKLPEDRPRYSMGIGFAEGNEQRHQMNAYLFSIFCRSSCLRGTWSGHGRLRFPHPNCSLWCCTNSKRCC
;
A
#
# COMPACT_ATOMS: atom_id res chain seq x y z
N MET A 1 9.04 0.44 -14.79
CA MET A 1 7.94 -0.56 -14.77
C MET A 1 7.26 -0.68 -16.13
N GLN A 2 6.84 -1.88 -16.52
CA GLN A 2 5.90 -2.12 -17.64
C GLN A 2 4.52 -2.51 -17.10
N PHE A 3 3.46 -1.96 -17.68
CA PHE A 3 2.08 -2.25 -17.27
C PHE A 3 1.23 -2.59 -18.49
N GLU A 4 0.58 -3.75 -18.44
CA GLU A 4 -0.20 -4.29 -19.55
C GLU A 4 -1.58 -4.73 -19.07
N ILE A 5 -2.64 -4.30 -19.75
CA ILE A 5 -3.99 -4.80 -19.52
C ILE A 5 -4.21 -6.03 -20.41
N ILE A 6 -4.41 -7.20 -19.78
CA ILE A 6 -4.59 -8.48 -20.47
C ILE A 6 -6.05 -8.67 -20.88
N ALA A 7 -6.99 -8.36 -19.97
CA ALA A 7 -8.41 -8.54 -20.21
C ALA A 7 -9.24 -7.52 -19.43
N ARG A 8 -10.43 -7.22 -19.95
CA ARG A 8 -11.43 -6.37 -19.31
C ARG A 8 -12.76 -7.11 -19.23
N CYS A 9 -13.51 -6.91 -18.15
CA CYS A 9 -14.89 -7.36 -18.09
C CYS A 9 -15.76 -6.46 -18.96
N SER A 10 -16.70 -7.03 -19.72
CA SER A 10 -17.63 -6.26 -20.56
C SER A 10 -18.73 -5.54 -19.75
N THR A 11 -18.98 -6.00 -18.53
CA THR A 11 -20.12 -5.55 -17.71
C THR A 11 -19.69 -4.68 -16.53
N THR A 12 -18.45 -4.82 -16.08
CA THR A 12 -17.91 -4.11 -14.92
C THR A 12 -16.61 -3.40 -15.29
N ARG A 13 -16.04 -2.60 -14.39
CA ARG A 13 -14.72 -1.97 -14.60
C ARG A 13 -13.53 -2.90 -14.29
N ALA A 14 -13.80 -4.17 -14.01
CA ALA A 14 -12.77 -5.15 -13.66
C ALA A 14 -11.77 -5.33 -14.81
N ARG A 15 -10.49 -5.45 -14.45
CA ARG A 15 -9.41 -5.72 -15.39
C ARG A 15 -8.43 -6.71 -14.80
N VAL A 16 -7.90 -7.56 -15.69
CA VAL A 16 -6.73 -8.36 -15.41
C VAL A 16 -5.55 -7.66 -16.05
N SER A 17 -4.48 -7.48 -15.31
CA SER A 17 -3.29 -6.77 -15.80
C SER A 17 -2.02 -7.48 -15.36
N ARG A 18 -0.93 -7.27 -16.09
CA ARG A 18 0.41 -7.71 -15.73
C ARG A 18 1.27 -6.48 -15.50
N MET A 19 1.90 -6.45 -14.34
CA MET A 19 2.85 -5.41 -13.95
C MET A 19 4.22 -6.05 -13.83
N THR A 20 5.17 -5.62 -14.66
CA THR A 20 6.56 -6.11 -14.62
C THR A 20 7.44 -5.04 -13.95
N LEU A 21 8.06 -5.46 -12.86
CA LEU A 21 8.96 -4.68 -12.00
C LEU A 21 10.37 -5.29 -12.05
N ALA A 22 11.30 -4.77 -11.26
CA ALA A 22 12.70 -5.22 -11.29
C ALA A 22 12.85 -6.69 -10.86
N HIS A 23 12.04 -7.15 -9.89
CA HIS A 23 12.05 -8.52 -9.39
C HIS A 23 10.94 -9.40 -10.00
N GLY A 24 10.54 -9.12 -11.25
CA GLY A 24 9.70 -9.99 -12.05
C GLY A 24 8.24 -9.54 -12.21
N PRO A 25 7.40 -10.39 -12.82
CA PRO A 25 6.01 -10.05 -13.12
C PRO A 25 5.07 -10.32 -11.94
N THR A 26 4.08 -9.44 -11.77
CA THR A 26 2.95 -9.62 -10.85
C THR A 26 1.63 -9.46 -11.60
N MET A 27 0.70 -10.38 -11.36
CA MET A 27 -0.64 -10.36 -11.92
C MET A 27 -1.58 -9.53 -11.06
N LEU A 28 -2.41 -8.69 -11.69
CA LEU A 28 -3.39 -7.83 -11.06
C LEU A 28 -4.82 -8.31 -11.43
N PRO A 29 -5.81 -8.31 -10.52
CA PRO A 29 -5.72 -7.93 -9.10
C PRO A 29 -4.89 -8.92 -8.27
N THR A 30 -4.18 -8.46 -7.24
CA THR A 30 -3.47 -9.33 -6.29
C THR A 30 -3.86 -9.04 -4.84
N PHE A 31 -3.49 -9.95 -3.96
CA PHE A 31 -3.49 -9.72 -2.54
C PHE A 31 -2.04 -9.49 -2.09
N MET A 32 -1.77 -8.42 -1.33
CA MET A 32 -0.42 -8.14 -0.82
C MET A 32 -0.33 -8.44 0.69
N PRO A 33 0.33 -9.55 1.09
CA PRO A 33 0.64 -9.79 2.49
C PRO A 33 1.57 -8.73 3.04
N VAL A 34 1.43 -8.45 4.33
CA VAL A 34 2.25 -7.46 5.03
C VAL A 34 3.35 -8.16 5.80
N ALA A 35 4.59 -7.92 5.38
CA ALA A 35 5.78 -8.27 6.12
C ALA A 35 6.08 -7.15 7.12
N THR A 36 5.91 -7.46 8.40
CA THR A 36 6.25 -6.53 9.49
C THR A 36 7.65 -6.88 9.97
N GLN A 37 8.61 -5.95 9.89
CA GLN A 37 10.05 -6.21 10.19
C GLN A 37 10.70 -7.22 9.25
N ALA A 38 10.49 -7.07 7.94
CA ALA A 38 11.04 -7.95 6.90
C ALA A 38 10.59 -9.42 7.03
N ALA A 39 9.49 -9.71 7.72
CA ALA A 39 8.97 -11.06 7.85
C ALA A 39 7.44 -11.08 7.82
N ILE A 40 6.87 -12.03 7.07
CA ILE A 40 5.46 -12.36 7.15
C ILE A 40 5.28 -13.26 8.37
N LYS A 41 4.52 -12.79 9.37
CA LYS A 41 4.37 -13.51 10.64
C LYS A 41 3.78 -14.90 10.41
N GLY A 42 4.57 -15.93 10.68
CA GLY A 42 4.16 -17.33 10.64
C GLY A 42 4.32 -18.02 9.28
N LEU A 43 4.95 -17.40 8.28
CA LEU A 43 5.24 -18.00 6.99
C LEU A 43 6.68 -17.71 6.55
N THR A 44 7.33 -18.68 5.91
CA THR A 44 8.63 -18.47 5.25
C THR A 44 8.44 -17.86 3.85
N PRO A 45 9.47 -17.21 3.26
CA PRO A 45 9.41 -16.71 1.88
C PRO A 45 8.95 -17.77 0.87
N GLU A 46 9.47 -18.99 0.96
CA GLU A 46 9.14 -20.10 0.06
C GLU A 46 7.68 -20.53 0.21
N GLN A 47 7.16 -20.51 1.44
CA GLN A 47 5.73 -20.78 1.67
C GLN A 47 4.87 -19.71 1.01
N VAL A 48 5.23 -18.44 1.14
CA VAL A 48 4.49 -17.32 0.54
C VAL A 48 4.53 -17.39 -0.99
N GLU A 49 5.69 -17.70 -1.56
CA GLU A 49 5.85 -17.93 -3.00
C GLU A 49 5.01 -19.11 -3.49
N SER A 50 4.95 -20.22 -2.74
CA SER A 50 4.13 -21.39 -3.09
C SER A 50 2.62 -21.10 -3.15
N LEU A 51 2.17 -20.00 -2.52
CA LEU A 51 0.79 -19.50 -2.61
C LEU A 51 0.53 -18.70 -3.90
N GLY A 52 1.53 -18.53 -4.76
CA GLY A 52 1.46 -17.72 -5.98
C GLY A 52 1.57 -16.22 -5.73
N ILE A 53 2.05 -15.82 -4.55
CA ILE A 53 2.22 -14.41 -4.19
C ILE A 53 3.56 -13.93 -4.75
N THR A 54 3.53 -12.86 -5.52
CA THR A 54 4.72 -12.26 -6.18
C THR A 54 4.93 -10.80 -5.80
N LEU A 55 4.13 -10.28 -4.87
CA LEU A 55 4.25 -8.93 -4.35
C LEU A 55 3.83 -8.89 -2.88
N ILE A 56 4.71 -8.34 -2.04
CA ILE A 56 4.47 -8.16 -0.61
C ILE A 56 4.63 -6.68 -0.23
N LEU A 57 4.03 -6.29 0.89
CA LEU A 57 4.21 -4.98 1.48
C LEU A 57 5.17 -5.06 2.67
N ASN A 58 6.26 -4.31 2.62
CA ASN A 58 7.13 -4.08 3.77
C ASN A 58 6.83 -2.71 4.37
N ASN A 59 6.77 -2.67 5.69
CA ASN A 59 6.55 -1.42 6.38
C ASN A 59 7.86 -0.64 6.58
N THR A 60 7.94 0.56 6.01
CA THR A 60 9.14 1.40 6.09
C THR A 60 9.47 1.82 7.51
N TYR A 61 8.45 2.16 8.31
CA TYR A 61 8.63 2.54 9.71
C TYR A 61 9.29 1.40 10.50
N HIS A 62 8.75 0.19 10.46
CA HIS A 62 9.32 -0.94 11.19
C HIS A 62 10.72 -1.32 10.70
N LEU A 63 10.98 -1.29 9.40
CA LEU A 63 12.30 -1.59 8.83
C LEU A 63 13.36 -0.58 9.21
N ASN A 64 13.02 0.71 9.16
CA ASN A 64 13.89 1.80 9.60
C ASN A 64 14.24 1.68 11.09
N LEU A 65 13.32 1.15 11.88
CA LEU A 65 13.51 1.01 13.32
C LEU A 65 14.27 -0.27 13.70
N ARG A 66 13.88 -1.41 13.13
CA ARG A 66 14.52 -2.72 13.33
C ARG A 66 14.35 -3.56 12.06
N PRO A 67 15.43 -3.90 11.35
CA PRO A 67 16.82 -3.91 11.81
C PRO A 67 17.55 -2.55 11.76
N GLY A 68 16.99 -1.54 11.10
CA GLY A 68 17.68 -0.27 10.84
C GLY A 68 18.21 -0.16 9.41
N ILE A 69 18.25 1.05 8.88
CA ILE A 69 18.67 1.31 7.49
C ILE A 69 20.12 0.86 7.23
N ASP A 70 21.03 1.10 8.18
CA ASP A 70 22.44 0.76 7.99
C ASP A 70 22.65 -0.76 7.87
N VAL A 71 21.87 -1.53 8.63
CA VAL A 71 21.86 -3.00 8.54
C VAL A 71 21.27 -3.44 7.20
N LEU A 72 20.18 -2.82 6.74
CA LEU A 72 19.60 -3.13 5.43
C LEU A 72 20.57 -2.81 4.29
N LYS A 73 21.25 -1.67 4.34
CA LYS A 73 22.28 -1.29 3.36
C LYS A 73 23.43 -2.31 3.37
N ALA A 74 23.90 -2.71 4.54
CA ALA A 74 24.96 -3.70 4.68
C ALA A 74 24.54 -5.10 4.18
N ALA A 75 23.26 -5.45 4.32
CA ALA A 75 22.69 -6.69 3.84
C ALA A 75 22.38 -6.69 2.33
N GLY A 76 22.48 -5.54 1.64
CA GLY A 76 22.17 -5.43 0.21
C GLY A 76 20.71 -5.08 -0.11
N GLY A 77 19.92 -4.65 0.88
CA GLY A 77 18.51 -4.30 0.74
C GLY A 77 17.57 -5.27 1.47
N ALA A 78 16.27 -4.98 1.45
CA ALA A 78 15.29 -5.81 2.13
C ALA A 78 15.04 -7.15 1.47
N HIS A 79 15.18 -7.26 0.14
CA HIS A 79 15.07 -8.52 -0.60
C HIS A 79 16.07 -9.55 -0.08
N GLU A 80 17.36 -9.21 -0.08
CA GLU A 80 18.44 -10.06 0.44
C GLU A 80 18.28 -10.34 1.94
N PHE A 81 17.96 -9.30 2.73
CA PHE A 81 17.80 -9.45 4.18
C PHE A 81 16.71 -10.46 4.57
N GLN A 82 15.61 -10.53 3.80
CA GLN A 82 14.49 -11.42 4.10
C GLN A 82 14.43 -12.68 3.22
N GLY A 83 15.35 -12.84 2.27
CA GLY A 83 15.34 -13.94 1.30
C GLY A 83 14.13 -13.92 0.36
N TRP A 84 13.62 -12.73 0.01
CA TRP A 84 12.47 -12.58 -0.88
C TRP A 84 12.91 -12.13 -2.27
N ASN A 85 12.74 -13.01 -3.25
CA ASN A 85 13.23 -12.80 -4.63
C ASN A 85 12.18 -12.20 -5.57
N HIS A 86 11.00 -11.83 -5.06
CA HIS A 86 9.91 -11.23 -5.83
C HIS A 86 9.71 -9.76 -5.47
N ASN A 87 8.68 -9.15 -6.02
CA ASN A 87 8.46 -7.72 -5.89
C ASN A 87 8.10 -7.28 -4.46
N LEU A 88 8.47 -6.05 -4.14
CA LEU A 88 8.26 -5.44 -2.85
C LEU A 88 7.69 -4.03 -2.99
N LEU A 89 6.63 -3.75 -2.23
CA LEU A 89 6.09 -2.42 -2.05
C LEU A 89 6.43 -1.92 -0.64
N THR A 90 6.94 -0.70 -0.53
CA THR A 90 7.08 -0.01 0.76
C THR A 90 6.06 1.10 0.90
N ASP A 91 5.46 1.23 2.08
CA ASP A 91 4.73 2.45 2.42
C ASP A 91 5.70 3.60 2.77
N SER A 92 5.20 4.83 2.84
CA SER A 92 6.04 6.00 3.14
C SER A 92 6.46 6.12 4.61
N GLY A 93 5.86 5.31 5.50
CA GLY A 93 6.02 5.39 6.95
C GLY A 93 5.18 6.49 7.62
N GLY A 94 4.63 7.44 6.87
CA GLY A 94 3.84 8.56 7.40
C GLY A 94 2.60 8.11 8.18
N PHE A 95 1.87 7.10 7.67
CA PHE A 95 0.66 6.60 8.32
C PHE A 95 0.92 6.00 9.71
N GLN A 96 1.99 5.21 9.89
CA GLN A 96 2.30 4.67 11.23
C GLN A 96 2.77 5.76 12.18
N LEU A 97 3.51 6.75 11.70
CA LEU A 97 3.97 7.88 12.51
C LEU A 97 2.80 8.71 13.04
N VAL A 98 1.77 8.97 12.22
CA VAL A 98 0.59 9.73 12.66
C VAL A 98 -0.33 8.90 13.56
N SER A 99 -0.45 7.59 13.32
CA SER A 99 -1.34 6.72 14.11
C SER A 99 -0.76 6.25 15.46
N LEU A 100 0.57 6.26 15.63
CA LEU A 100 1.22 5.76 16.84
C LEU A 100 1.64 6.84 17.85
N SER A 101 1.91 8.08 17.41
CA SER A 101 2.28 9.17 18.34
C SER A 101 1.21 10.25 18.45
N LYS A 102 0.66 10.42 19.67
CA LYS A 102 -0.10 11.61 20.07
C LYS A 102 0.70 12.92 19.96
N PHE A 103 2.00 12.81 19.65
CA PHE A 103 2.99 13.89 19.61
C PHE A 103 3.48 14.16 18.18
N THR A 104 2.70 13.81 17.15
CA THR A 104 3.05 14.14 15.77
C THR A 104 2.55 15.53 15.42
N THR A 105 3.45 16.42 15.00
CA THR A 105 3.13 17.73 14.45
C THR A 105 3.43 17.72 12.96
N ILE A 106 2.42 17.97 12.13
CA ILE A 106 2.60 18.07 10.69
C ILE A 106 2.87 19.54 10.33
N THR A 107 3.93 19.75 9.57
CA THR A 107 4.32 21.06 9.04
C THR A 107 4.47 20.95 7.52
N GLU A 108 4.76 22.05 6.83
CA GLU A 108 5.06 21.96 5.39
C GLU A 108 6.38 21.24 5.10
N GLU A 109 7.33 21.29 6.04
CA GLU A 109 8.63 20.63 5.92
C GLU A 109 8.50 19.11 5.94
N GLY A 110 7.66 18.58 6.83
CA GLY A 110 7.46 17.15 7.05
C GLY A 110 6.63 16.85 8.28
N ALA A 111 6.64 15.58 8.68
CA ALA A 111 6.03 15.09 9.91
C ALA A 111 7.08 15.07 11.03
N LEU A 112 6.93 15.94 12.03
CA LEU A 112 7.74 15.94 13.23
C LEU A 112 7.11 14.99 14.26
N PHE A 113 7.86 14.00 14.72
CA PHE A 113 7.39 13.04 15.72
C PHE A 113 8.50 12.74 16.74
N GLN A 114 8.11 12.17 17.87
CA GLN A 114 9.08 11.72 18.86
C GLN A 114 9.53 10.31 18.50
N SER A 115 10.84 10.11 18.32
CA SER A 115 11.41 8.79 18.09
C SER A 115 11.04 7.87 19.26
N PRO A 116 10.41 6.71 19.02
CA PRO A 116 10.08 5.78 20.10
C PRO A 116 11.32 5.10 20.72
N PHE A 117 12.52 5.30 20.15
CA PHE A 117 13.78 4.73 20.63
C PHE A 117 14.56 5.68 21.50
N THR A 118 14.79 6.90 20.99
CA THR A 118 15.62 7.91 21.66
C THR A 118 14.78 8.88 22.48
N GLY A 119 13.47 8.97 22.19
CA GLY A 119 12.62 10.02 22.74
C GLY A 119 12.91 11.40 22.13
N GLU A 120 13.79 11.50 21.14
CA GLU A 120 14.16 12.77 20.53
C GLU A 120 13.20 13.15 19.38
N PRO A 121 12.95 14.45 19.17
CA PRO A 121 12.18 14.92 18.03
C PRO A 121 12.90 14.60 16.72
N THR A 122 12.21 13.90 15.82
CA THR A 122 12.71 13.47 14.51
C THR A 122 11.76 13.97 13.43
N MET A 123 12.30 14.57 12.37
CA MET A 123 11.53 15.06 11.22
C MET A 123 11.58 14.02 10.09
N LEU A 124 10.42 13.54 9.65
CA LEU A 124 10.31 12.79 8.40
C LEU A 124 9.83 13.72 7.29
N THR A 125 10.73 14.10 6.39
CA THR A 125 10.43 14.87 5.19
C THR A 125 10.10 13.95 4.01
N PRO A 126 9.48 14.45 2.93
CA PRO A 126 9.32 13.72 1.67
C PRO A 126 10.63 13.14 1.14
N GLU A 127 11.71 13.91 1.16
CA GLU A 127 13.04 13.49 0.68
C GLU A 127 13.60 12.36 1.56
N GLU A 128 13.48 12.49 2.88
CA GLU A 128 13.93 11.45 3.82
C GLU A 128 13.12 10.17 3.63
N SER A 129 11.79 10.25 3.52
CA SER A 129 10.93 9.09 3.25
C SER A 129 11.34 8.34 1.97
N ILE A 130 11.63 9.06 0.89
CA ILE A 130 12.08 8.44 -0.36
C ILE A 130 13.49 7.86 -0.20
N SER A 131 14.42 8.55 0.48
CA SER A 131 15.77 8.05 0.79
C SER A 131 15.75 6.73 1.56
N ILE A 132 14.85 6.60 2.54
CA ILE A 132 14.68 5.36 3.32
C ILE A 132 14.19 4.24 2.40
N GLN A 133 13.16 4.49 1.59
CA GLN A 133 12.61 3.49 0.66
C GLN A 133 13.64 3.08 -0.42
N HIS A 134 14.52 4.01 -0.80
CA HIS A 134 15.66 3.76 -1.66
C HIS A 134 16.74 2.88 -1.05
N ALA A 135 16.91 2.93 0.27
CA ALA A 135 17.81 2.05 1.00
C ALA A 135 17.20 0.67 1.26
N ILE A 136 15.86 0.62 1.42
CA ILE A 136 15.12 -0.64 1.49
C ILE A 136 15.22 -1.40 0.15
N GLY A 137 15.28 -0.69 -0.97
CA GLY A 137 15.40 -1.29 -2.31
C GLY A 137 14.07 -1.79 -2.87
N ALA A 138 12.95 -1.20 -2.45
CA ALA A 138 11.62 -1.61 -2.88
C ALA A 138 11.33 -1.35 -4.36
N ASP A 139 10.62 -2.26 -5.02
CA ASP A 139 10.20 -2.11 -6.43
C ASP A 139 9.15 -1.02 -6.62
N ILE A 140 8.25 -0.89 -5.65
CA ILE A 140 7.24 0.17 -5.59
C ILE A 140 7.47 0.99 -4.32
N ILE A 141 7.63 2.30 -4.50
CA ILE A 141 7.78 3.25 -3.40
C ILE A 141 6.58 4.18 -3.38
N MET A 142 6.15 4.59 -2.20
CA MET A 142 4.96 5.40 -1.99
C MET A 142 5.38 6.81 -1.60
N GLN A 143 4.68 7.83 -2.10
CA GLN A 143 4.90 9.21 -1.65
C GLN A 143 4.65 9.33 -0.14
N LEU A 144 5.37 10.26 0.52
CA LEU A 144 4.93 10.74 1.81
C LEU A 144 3.71 11.65 1.62
N ASP A 145 2.65 11.41 2.39
CA ASP A 145 1.39 12.14 2.33
C ASP A 145 0.95 12.62 3.73
N ASP A 146 0.15 13.67 3.75
CA ASP A 146 -0.43 14.20 4.97
C ASP A 146 -1.78 13.52 5.22
N VAL A 147 -1.76 12.48 6.07
CA VAL A 147 -2.94 11.67 6.34
C VAL A 147 -3.79 12.27 7.45
N VAL A 148 -5.06 12.45 7.15
CA VAL A 148 -6.11 12.80 8.11
C VAL A 148 -7.06 11.62 8.32
N SER A 149 -7.71 11.56 9.48
CA SER A 149 -8.78 10.58 9.74
C SER A 149 -9.89 10.72 8.71
N SER A 150 -10.51 9.62 8.27
CA SER A 150 -11.65 9.68 7.35
C SER A 150 -12.88 10.35 7.99
N LEU A 151 -12.93 10.42 9.32
CA LEU A 151 -13.99 11.10 10.08
C LEU A 151 -13.69 12.60 10.30
N GLU A 152 -12.47 13.05 9.99
CA GLU A 152 -12.12 14.47 10.07
C GLU A 152 -12.88 15.26 8.99
N THR A 153 -13.38 16.45 9.35
CA THR A 153 -14.10 17.32 8.42
C THR A 153 -13.60 18.75 8.50
N GLY A 154 -13.84 19.54 7.46
CA GLY A 154 -13.49 20.95 7.45
C GLY A 154 -12.10 21.25 6.87
N PRO A 155 -11.53 22.44 7.18
CA PRO A 155 -10.36 22.98 6.48
C PRO A 155 -9.12 22.10 6.55
N ARG A 156 -8.96 21.32 7.63
CA ARG A 156 -7.82 20.42 7.83
C ARG A 156 -7.67 19.36 6.73
N VAL A 157 -8.79 18.88 6.18
CA VAL A 157 -8.82 17.88 5.10
C VAL A 157 -8.34 18.50 3.78
N ALA A 158 -8.76 19.73 3.49
CA ALA A 158 -8.31 20.46 2.32
C ALA A 158 -6.81 20.76 2.42
N GLU A 159 -6.35 21.23 3.58
CA GLU A 159 -4.93 21.48 3.85
C GLU A 159 -4.07 20.22 3.66
N ALA A 160 -4.51 19.06 4.20
CA ALA A 160 -3.80 17.79 4.03
C ALA A 160 -3.71 17.36 2.57
N SER A 161 -4.82 17.49 1.84
CA SER A 161 -4.89 17.15 0.42
C SER A 161 -3.95 18.02 -0.40
N GLU A 162 -3.98 19.34 -0.19
CA GLU A 162 -3.14 20.30 -0.91
C GLU A 162 -1.65 20.14 -0.54
N ARG A 163 -1.34 19.86 0.74
CA ARG A 163 0.02 19.52 1.19
C ARG A 163 0.52 18.23 0.55
N SER A 164 -0.32 17.20 0.47
CA SER A 164 0.05 15.92 -0.16
C SER A 164 0.42 16.09 -1.63
N VAL A 165 -0.23 17.00 -2.36
CA VAL A 165 0.16 17.35 -3.75
C VAL A 165 1.54 18.00 -3.78
N ARG A 166 1.82 18.97 -2.90
CA ARG A 166 3.15 19.62 -2.83
C ARG A 166 4.25 18.65 -2.40
N TRP A 167 3.94 17.73 -1.50
CA TRP A 167 4.86 16.69 -1.06
C TRP A 167 5.13 15.65 -2.15
N LEU A 168 4.17 15.37 -3.04
CA LEU A 168 4.42 14.56 -4.22
C LEU A 168 5.50 15.20 -5.11
N ASP A 169 5.43 16.51 -5.36
CA ASP A 169 6.45 17.21 -6.18
C ASP A 169 7.84 17.03 -5.59
N ARG A 170 7.96 17.14 -4.27
CA ARG A 170 9.21 16.90 -3.53
C ARG A 170 9.69 15.45 -3.68
N CYS A 171 8.78 14.48 -3.54
CA CYS A 171 9.09 13.07 -3.75
C CYS A 171 9.58 12.79 -5.19
N ILE A 172 8.90 13.34 -6.21
CA ILE A 172 9.26 13.20 -7.62
C ILE A 172 10.66 13.75 -7.87
N ASN A 173 10.92 15.00 -7.42
CA ASN A 173 12.20 15.66 -7.65
C ASN A 173 13.37 14.90 -7.01
N TYR A 174 13.20 14.48 -5.75
CA TYR A 174 14.21 13.68 -5.06
C TYR A 174 14.41 12.31 -5.74
N HIS A 175 13.32 11.63 -6.11
CA HIS A 175 13.42 10.33 -6.76
C HIS A 175 14.13 10.41 -8.12
N LYS A 176 13.80 11.38 -8.97
CA LYS A 176 14.46 11.59 -10.26
C LYS A 176 15.95 11.88 -10.09
N SER A 177 16.31 12.77 -9.17
CA SER A 177 17.72 13.12 -8.93
C SER A 177 18.56 11.97 -8.35
N SER A 178 17.92 10.95 -7.77
CA SER A 178 18.62 9.78 -7.21
C SER A 178 19.18 8.81 -8.25
N GLY A 179 18.68 8.85 -9.50
CA GLY A 179 19.04 7.90 -10.56
C GLY A 179 18.55 6.46 -10.32
N LYS A 180 17.51 6.28 -9.49
CA LYS A 180 16.89 4.97 -9.18
C LYS A 180 15.52 4.76 -9.84
N ASP A 181 15.14 5.67 -10.73
CA ASP A 181 13.87 5.66 -11.49
C ASP A 181 13.77 4.49 -12.48
N ASP A 182 14.90 3.86 -12.83
CA ASP A 182 14.96 2.64 -13.62
C ASP A 182 14.48 1.39 -12.87
N ARG A 183 14.62 1.36 -11.54
CA ARG A 183 14.37 0.19 -10.69
C ARG A 183 13.19 0.35 -9.74
N GLN A 184 13.04 1.53 -9.12
CA GLN A 184 12.00 1.79 -8.13
C GLN A 184 10.92 2.68 -8.74
N ASN A 185 9.66 2.39 -8.43
CA ASN A 185 8.52 2.98 -9.13
C ASN A 185 7.66 3.77 -8.14
N LEU A 186 7.68 5.11 -8.23
CA LEU A 186 6.95 6.00 -7.33
C LEU A 186 5.44 6.01 -7.60
N PHE A 187 4.65 5.81 -6.56
CA PHE A 187 3.19 5.89 -6.60
C PHE A 187 2.69 7.13 -5.85
N ALA A 188 1.79 7.87 -6.49
CA ALA A 188 1.08 8.99 -5.87
C ALA A 188 -0.07 8.49 -4.98
N ILE A 189 -0.42 9.21 -3.93
CA ILE A 189 -1.53 8.87 -3.03
C ILE A 189 -2.60 9.97 -3.10
N VAL A 190 -3.77 9.61 -3.60
CA VAL A 190 -4.93 10.49 -3.67
C VAL A 190 -5.55 10.62 -2.28
N GLN A 191 -5.64 11.86 -1.80
CA GLN A 191 -6.25 12.26 -0.53
C GLN A 191 -7.54 13.07 -0.76
N GLY A 192 -8.09 13.66 0.31
CA GLY A 192 -9.32 14.47 0.27
C GLY A 192 -10.44 13.99 1.20
N GLY A 193 -10.17 13.03 2.09
CA GLY A 193 -11.15 12.52 3.05
C GLY A 193 -12.41 11.96 2.36
N LEU A 194 -13.57 12.30 2.90
CA LEU A 194 -14.88 11.91 2.36
C LEU A 194 -15.52 13.00 1.46
N ASP A 195 -14.79 14.06 1.15
CA ASP A 195 -15.27 15.14 0.28
C ASP A 195 -14.97 14.83 -1.19
N PHE A 196 -16.03 14.57 -1.97
CA PHE A 196 -15.96 14.25 -3.39
C PHE A 196 -15.26 15.35 -4.20
N LYS A 197 -15.46 16.63 -3.89
CA LYS A 197 -14.84 17.75 -4.62
C LYS A 197 -13.36 17.87 -4.29
N LEU A 198 -12.98 17.71 -3.01
CA LEU A 198 -11.57 17.70 -2.63
C LEU A 198 -10.83 16.51 -3.24
N ARG A 199 -11.47 15.34 -3.32
CA ARG A 199 -10.94 14.18 -4.05
C ARG A 199 -10.73 14.49 -5.52
N ASP A 200 -11.69 15.12 -6.20
CA ASP A 200 -11.54 15.51 -7.60
C ASP A 200 -10.36 16.46 -7.81
N ARG A 201 -10.24 17.49 -6.97
CA ARG A 201 -9.11 18.43 -7.04
C ARG A 201 -7.77 17.73 -6.82
N CYS A 202 -7.70 16.80 -5.86
CA CYS A 202 -6.50 16.02 -5.61
C CYS A 202 -6.19 15.10 -6.80
N LEU A 203 -7.18 14.37 -7.30
CA LEU A 203 -7.06 13.48 -8.47
C LEU A 203 -6.51 14.22 -9.66
N ASP A 204 -7.12 15.35 -10.03
CA ASP A 204 -6.73 16.12 -11.20
C ASP A 204 -5.25 16.56 -11.04
N ALA A 205 -4.87 17.07 -9.86
CA ALA A 205 -3.48 17.44 -9.57
C ALA A 205 -2.49 16.25 -9.61
N MET A 206 -2.87 15.06 -9.12
CA MET A 206 -2.01 13.87 -9.19
C MET A 206 -1.90 13.34 -10.62
N VAL A 207 -2.96 13.45 -11.42
CA VAL A 207 -2.99 13.01 -12.82
C VAL A 207 -2.19 13.96 -13.72
N ASP A 208 -2.13 15.25 -13.41
CA ASP A 208 -1.26 16.20 -14.11
C ASP A 208 0.23 15.81 -14.04
N ARG A 209 0.60 14.98 -13.05
CA ARG A 209 1.96 14.45 -12.84
C ARG A 209 2.16 13.02 -13.35
N LYS A 210 1.24 12.49 -14.19
CA LYS A 210 1.25 11.08 -14.63
C LYS A 210 2.53 10.60 -15.32
N ASP A 211 3.29 11.51 -15.91
CA ASP A 211 4.52 11.18 -16.63
C ASP A 211 5.68 10.92 -15.66
N ASP A 212 5.51 11.33 -14.40
CA ASP A 212 6.52 11.28 -13.34
C ASP A 212 6.21 10.25 -12.24
N VAL A 213 5.05 9.61 -12.32
CA VAL A 213 4.62 8.57 -11.39
C VAL A 213 4.23 7.31 -12.13
N ALA A 214 4.54 6.17 -11.52
CA ALA A 214 4.30 4.85 -12.09
C ALA A 214 2.89 4.34 -11.79
N GLY A 215 2.23 4.85 -10.75
CA GLY A 215 0.92 4.36 -10.33
C GLY A 215 0.24 5.26 -9.33
N TYR A 216 -1.01 4.92 -9.01
CA TYR A 216 -1.85 5.71 -8.12
C TYR A 216 -2.43 4.85 -7.02
N ALA A 217 -2.35 5.37 -5.81
CA ALA A 217 -2.99 4.84 -4.64
C ALA A 217 -4.15 5.73 -4.21
N ILE A 218 -5.16 5.13 -3.60
CA ILE A 218 -6.28 5.82 -2.98
C ILE A 218 -6.12 5.67 -1.46
N GLY A 219 -5.82 6.79 -0.80
CA GLY A 219 -5.56 6.87 0.63
C GLY A 219 -6.72 7.50 1.42
N GLY A 220 -6.55 7.55 2.74
CA GLY A 220 -7.48 8.22 3.66
C GLY A 220 -8.86 7.57 3.75
N LEU A 221 -8.95 6.26 3.49
CA LEU A 221 -10.16 5.45 3.58
C LEU A 221 -9.93 4.25 4.53
N SER A 222 -11.01 3.52 4.81
CA SER A 222 -11.09 2.40 5.78
C SER A 222 -10.82 2.83 7.23
N GLY A 223 -11.20 4.06 7.59
CA GLY A 223 -11.01 4.66 8.93
C GLY A 223 -12.25 4.65 9.83
N GLY A 224 -13.37 4.08 9.36
CA GLY A 224 -14.64 4.00 10.09
C GLY A 224 -15.82 4.63 9.38
N GLU A 225 -15.65 5.06 8.12
CA GLU A 225 -16.71 5.63 7.31
C GLU A 225 -17.77 4.62 6.86
N GLU A 226 -18.94 5.15 6.48
CA GLU A 226 -20.05 4.38 5.90
C GLU A 226 -19.62 3.67 4.59
N LYS A 227 -19.95 2.38 4.48
CA LYS A 227 -19.56 1.53 3.33
C LYS A 227 -20.03 2.09 1.99
N ASP A 228 -21.23 2.68 1.94
CA ASP A 228 -21.78 3.25 0.70
C ASP A 228 -20.98 4.48 0.22
N ILE A 229 -20.55 5.33 1.16
CA ILE A 229 -19.71 6.50 0.84
C ILE A 229 -18.35 6.03 0.34
N PHE A 230 -17.76 5.05 1.02
CA PHE A 230 -16.50 4.42 0.62
C PHE A 230 -16.53 3.95 -0.84
N TRP A 231 -17.53 3.15 -1.23
CA TRP A 231 -17.62 2.63 -2.60
C TRP A 231 -17.85 3.71 -3.65
N ARG A 232 -18.63 4.73 -3.32
CA ARG A 232 -18.84 5.88 -4.22
C ARG A 232 -17.55 6.65 -4.46
N LEU A 233 -16.72 6.85 -3.44
CA LEU A 233 -15.40 7.50 -3.57
C LEU A 233 -14.43 6.64 -4.37
N ILE A 234 -14.38 5.32 -4.15
CA ILE A 234 -13.57 4.41 -4.97
C ILE A 234 -14.01 4.48 -6.44
N SER A 235 -15.32 4.43 -6.71
CA SER A 235 -15.87 4.51 -8.07
C SER A 235 -15.54 5.85 -8.76
N GLN A 236 -15.61 6.96 -8.02
CA GLN A 236 -15.23 8.29 -8.51
C GLN A 236 -13.73 8.33 -8.85
N CYS A 237 -12.86 7.94 -7.91
CA CYS A 237 -11.42 7.98 -8.12
C CYS A 237 -11.00 7.12 -9.31
N THR A 238 -11.50 5.88 -9.36
CA THR A 238 -11.14 4.94 -10.43
C THR A 238 -11.74 5.30 -11.79
N ALA A 239 -12.76 6.16 -11.86
CA ALA A 239 -13.26 6.69 -13.12
C ALA A 239 -12.29 7.69 -13.76
N LYS A 240 -11.58 8.47 -12.93
CA LYS A 240 -10.67 9.53 -13.38
C LYS A 240 -9.22 9.08 -13.52
N LEU A 241 -8.78 8.11 -12.71
CA LEU A 241 -7.40 7.64 -12.75
C LEU A 241 -7.05 7.04 -14.13
N PRO A 242 -5.83 7.28 -14.66
CA PRO A 242 -5.39 6.72 -15.94
C PRO A 242 -5.57 5.20 -15.98
N GLU A 243 -6.06 4.70 -17.12
CA GLU A 243 -6.26 3.25 -17.30
C GLU A 243 -4.96 2.51 -17.55
N ASP A 244 -3.96 3.15 -18.13
CA ASP A 244 -2.65 2.59 -18.44
C ASP A 244 -1.72 2.49 -17.22
N ARG A 245 -2.23 2.78 -16.02
CA ARG A 245 -1.48 2.69 -14.76
C ARG A 245 -2.19 1.80 -13.72
N PRO A 246 -1.45 1.16 -12.81
CA PRO A 246 -2.01 0.41 -11.69
C PRO A 246 -2.76 1.33 -10.71
N ARG A 247 -3.79 0.78 -10.07
CA ARG A 247 -4.67 1.46 -9.09
C ARG A 247 -4.66 0.68 -7.79
N TYR A 248 -4.04 1.24 -6.77
CA TYR A 248 -3.91 0.65 -5.45
C TYR A 248 -4.92 1.28 -4.49
N SER A 249 -5.68 0.51 -3.72
CA SER A 249 -6.43 1.08 -2.59
C SER A 249 -5.78 0.64 -1.30
N MET A 250 -5.41 1.62 -0.49
CA MET A 250 -4.74 1.39 0.77
C MET A 250 -5.77 1.02 1.84
N GLY A 251 -5.42 0.11 2.74
CA GLY A 251 -6.16 -0.13 3.99
C GLY A 251 -7.39 -1.05 3.91
N ILE A 252 -7.82 -1.51 2.73
CA ILE A 252 -8.99 -2.39 2.64
C ILE A 252 -8.64 -3.81 3.07
N GLY A 253 -9.00 -4.16 4.31
CA GLY A 253 -8.59 -5.38 4.99
C GLY A 253 -9.41 -6.64 4.73
N PHE A 254 -10.65 -6.45 4.27
CA PHE A 254 -11.73 -7.36 4.58
C PHE A 254 -12.74 -7.39 3.44
N ALA A 255 -12.95 -8.58 2.87
CA ALA A 255 -14.03 -8.83 1.95
C ALA A 255 -15.14 -9.57 2.70
N GLU A 256 -16.06 -8.82 3.30
CA GLU A 256 -17.30 -9.36 3.83
C GLU A 256 -18.28 -9.59 2.67
N GLY A 257 -18.30 -10.82 2.18
CA GLY A 257 -19.28 -11.26 1.18
C GLY A 257 -18.86 -11.09 -0.28
N ASN A 258 -19.65 -11.68 -1.16
CA ASN A 258 -19.34 -11.79 -2.59
C ASN A 258 -19.41 -10.43 -3.30
N GLU A 259 -20.35 -9.56 -2.94
CA GLU A 259 -20.53 -8.25 -3.60
C GLU A 259 -19.31 -7.34 -3.40
N GLN A 260 -18.75 -7.29 -2.20
CA GLN A 260 -17.54 -6.53 -1.92
C GLN A 260 -16.36 -7.07 -2.72
N ARG A 261 -16.19 -8.39 -2.84
CA ARG A 261 -15.15 -8.98 -3.71
C ARG A 261 -15.30 -8.55 -5.18
N HIS A 262 -16.52 -8.56 -5.70
CA HIS A 262 -16.79 -8.15 -7.08
C HIS A 262 -16.47 -6.67 -7.27
N GLN A 263 -16.82 -5.80 -6.31
CA GLN A 263 -16.51 -4.38 -6.38
C GLN A 263 -15.00 -4.13 -6.21
N MET A 264 -14.30 -4.82 -5.30
CA MET A 264 -12.84 -4.72 -5.17
C MET A 264 -12.13 -5.08 -6.46
N ASN A 265 -12.46 -6.25 -7.02
CA ASN A 265 -11.89 -6.72 -8.29
C ASN A 265 -12.31 -5.84 -9.49
N ALA A 266 -13.44 -5.15 -9.39
CA ALA A 266 -13.89 -4.21 -10.40
C ALA A 266 -13.06 -2.93 -10.47
N TYR A 267 -12.33 -2.57 -9.40
CA TYR A 267 -11.75 -1.23 -9.31
C TYR A 267 -10.26 -1.21 -8.95
N LEU A 268 -9.73 -2.22 -8.25
CA LEU A 268 -8.49 -2.07 -7.46
C LEU A 268 -7.57 -3.29 -7.50
N PHE A 269 -6.27 -3.03 -7.30
CA PHE A 269 -5.22 -4.05 -7.34
C PHE A 269 -4.94 -4.73 -6.00
N SER A 270 -5.26 -4.16 -4.82
CA SER A 270 -4.85 -4.77 -3.55
C SER A 270 -5.92 -4.72 -2.48
N ILE A 271 -6.08 -5.87 -1.83
CA ILE A 271 -6.70 -6.04 -0.53
C ILE A 271 -5.55 -6.19 0.47
N PHE A 272 -5.59 -5.43 1.56
CA PHE A 272 -4.77 -5.61 2.75
C PHE A 272 -5.32 -6.78 3.57
N CYS A 273 -4.50 -7.54 4.28
CA CYS A 273 -4.97 -8.48 5.29
C CYS A 273 -3.92 -8.42 6.37
N ARG A 274 -4.28 -7.88 7.53
CA ARG A 274 -3.37 -7.93 8.67
C ARG A 274 -3.06 -9.40 8.93
N SER A 275 -1.81 -9.70 9.26
CA SER A 275 -1.45 -11.02 9.81
C SER A 275 -2.30 -11.38 11.06
N SER A 276 -2.92 -10.40 11.74
CA SER A 276 -3.93 -10.68 12.78
C SER A 276 -5.20 -11.34 12.24
N CYS A 277 -5.58 -11.12 10.98
CA CYS A 277 -6.68 -11.83 10.33
C CYS A 277 -6.31 -13.28 10.00
N LEU A 278 -5.01 -13.63 9.91
CA LEU A 278 -4.56 -15.04 9.86
C LEU A 278 -4.76 -15.79 11.18
N ARG A 279 -5.09 -15.09 12.28
CA ARG A 279 -5.52 -15.73 13.54
C ARG A 279 -6.97 -16.26 13.49
N GLY A 280 -7.59 -16.27 12.31
CA GLY A 280 -8.88 -16.91 12.04
C GLY A 280 -8.86 -17.62 10.68
N THR A 281 -9.68 -18.65 10.53
CA THR A 281 -9.83 -19.39 9.26
C THR A 281 -10.84 -18.67 8.37
N TRP A 282 -10.59 -18.66 7.06
CA TRP A 282 -11.46 -18.01 6.07
C TRP A 282 -11.80 -18.96 4.94
N SER A 283 -12.96 -18.76 4.33
CA SER A 283 -13.40 -19.49 3.14
C SER A 283 -14.10 -18.57 2.14
N GLY A 284 -14.54 -19.16 1.03
CA GLY A 284 -15.46 -18.50 0.10
C GLY A 284 -16.72 -17.93 0.78
N HIS A 285 -17.16 -18.53 1.89
CA HIS A 285 -18.41 -18.21 2.62
C HIS A 285 -18.19 -17.38 3.89
N GLY A 286 -17.01 -16.78 4.07
CA GLY A 286 -16.66 -15.97 5.25
C GLY A 286 -15.78 -16.71 6.26
N ARG A 287 -15.81 -16.24 7.51
CA ARG A 287 -14.95 -16.76 8.58
C ARG A 287 -15.40 -18.16 9.00
N LEU A 288 -14.49 -19.12 8.96
CA LEU A 288 -14.73 -20.49 9.39
C LEU A 288 -13.91 -20.86 10.62
N ARG A 289 -14.24 -22.05 11.16
CA ARG A 289 -13.31 -22.87 11.94
C ARG A 289 -12.91 -24.05 11.04
N PHE A 290 -11.61 -24.32 10.93
CA PHE A 290 -11.03 -25.39 10.10
C PHE A 290 -11.75 -26.75 10.19
N PRO A 291 -11.71 -27.60 9.13
CA PRO A 291 -11.19 -27.38 7.77
C PRO A 291 -12.27 -27.02 6.72
N HIS A 292 -11.87 -26.41 5.59
CA HIS A 292 -12.78 -26.08 4.46
C HIS A 292 -12.57 -27.03 3.27
N PRO A 293 -13.62 -27.66 2.72
CA PRO A 293 -13.49 -28.73 1.72
C PRO A 293 -12.92 -28.29 0.36
N ASN A 294 -13.10 -27.02 -0.04
CA ASN A 294 -12.60 -26.51 -1.33
C ASN A 294 -11.27 -25.74 -1.21
N CYS A 295 -10.52 -25.96 -0.12
CA CYS A 295 -9.25 -25.28 0.14
C CYS A 295 -8.09 -26.21 -0.24
N SER A 296 -7.24 -25.79 -1.18
CA SER A 296 -6.06 -26.53 -1.64
C SER A 296 -4.80 -26.30 -0.80
N LEU A 297 -4.87 -25.47 0.25
CA LEU A 297 -3.72 -25.16 1.10
C LEU A 297 -3.26 -26.39 1.89
N TRP A 298 -1.97 -26.50 2.13
CA TRP A 298 -1.36 -27.60 2.88
C TRP A 298 -2.04 -27.86 4.24
N CYS A 299 -2.41 -26.80 4.98
CA CYS A 299 -3.13 -26.94 6.26
C CYS A 299 -4.53 -27.56 6.09
N CYS A 300 -5.22 -27.29 4.98
CA CYS A 300 -6.55 -27.84 4.71
C CYS A 300 -6.48 -29.32 4.31
N THR A 301 -5.40 -29.75 3.66
CA THR A 301 -5.21 -31.13 3.19
C THR A 301 -4.57 -32.05 4.23
N ASN A 302 -3.70 -31.52 5.11
CA ASN A 302 -2.86 -32.33 6.00
C ASN A 302 -3.19 -32.18 7.49
N SER A 303 -4.08 -31.28 7.88
CA SER A 303 -4.46 -31.12 9.30
C SER A 303 -5.91 -31.54 9.51
N LYS A 304 -6.13 -32.32 10.58
CA LYS A 304 -7.47 -32.63 11.09
C LYS A 304 -7.80 -31.71 12.26
N ARG A 305 -9.08 -31.44 12.47
CA ARG A 305 -9.55 -30.69 13.64
C ARG A 305 -9.25 -31.51 14.89
N CYS A 306 -8.51 -30.95 15.85
CA CYS A 306 -8.53 -31.48 17.22
C CYS A 306 -9.93 -31.23 17.79
N CYS A 307 -10.57 -32.31 18.26
CA CYS A 307 -11.86 -32.25 18.95
C CYS A 307 -11.79 -31.39 20.21
#